data_AF-A0A0G0PCE0-F1
#
_entry.id   AF-A0A0G0PCE0-F1
#
_cell.length_a   1.000
_cell.length_b   1.000
_cell.length_c   1.000
_cell.angle_alpha   90.00
_cell.angle_beta   90.00
_cell.angle_gamma   90.00
#
_symmetry.space_group_name_H-M   'P 1'
#
loop_
_entity.id
_entity.type
_entity.pdbx_description
1 polymer ?
#
loop_
_entity_poly.entity_id
_entity_poly.type
_entity_poly.pdbx_seq_one_letter_code
_entity_poly.pdbx_strand_id
1 'polypeptide(L)'
;MLNIKKIAIGLSAGAIMLAATVVQSFAVTCTPTGFFRDSINMTAAQINPAGTVSGDVDATGCNIGIYYDTSSGDVDGADIHGANYFGVVVNGDVNNPSVDVKNSEIHDIGETPLNGSQHGLAIYYRALSTGTVAGEISGNEVYTYQKNGITVNGEGAKRYSVWVWRCW
;
A
#
# COMPACT_ATOMS: atom_id res chain seq x y z
N MET A 1 -49.63 5.01 -54.97
CA MET A 1 -50.19 4.13 -53.93
C MET A 1 -49.68 2.72 -54.18
N LEU A 2 -48.75 2.23 -53.35
CA LEU A 2 -48.34 0.82 -53.32
C LEU A 2 -48.02 0.45 -51.86
N ASN A 3 -48.62 -0.65 -51.41
CA ASN A 3 -48.87 -1.00 -50.02
C ASN A 3 -47.74 -1.91 -49.48
N ILE A 4 -47.02 -1.49 -48.44
CA ILE A 4 -45.90 -2.22 -47.85
C ILE A 4 -46.44 -3.37 -46.98
N LYS A 5 -46.23 -4.62 -47.42
CA LYS A 5 -46.47 -5.82 -46.59
C LYS A 5 -45.25 -6.08 -45.70
N LYS A 6 -45.54 -6.27 -44.41
CA LYS A 6 -44.61 -6.44 -43.27
C LYS A 6 -43.65 -7.62 -43.49
N ILE A 7 -42.35 -7.38 -43.30
CA ILE A 7 -41.31 -8.42 -43.20
C ILE A 7 -41.16 -8.75 -41.71
N ALA A 8 -41.52 -9.97 -41.31
CA ALA A 8 -41.28 -10.47 -39.97
C ALA A 8 -39.82 -10.91 -39.84
N ILE A 9 -39.03 -10.15 -39.07
CA ILE A 9 -37.67 -10.52 -38.69
C ILE A 9 -37.78 -11.40 -37.44
N GLY A 10 -37.43 -12.68 -37.58
CA GLY A 10 -37.38 -13.62 -36.46
C GLY A 10 -36.28 -13.23 -35.48
N LEU A 11 -36.67 -12.84 -34.27
CA LEU A 11 -35.75 -12.71 -33.13
C LEU A 11 -35.40 -14.12 -32.62
N SER A 12 -34.24 -14.65 -33.00
CA SER A 12 -33.58 -15.69 -32.21
C SER A 12 -32.84 -15.00 -31.06
N ALA A 13 -33.47 -14.97 -29.88
CA ALA A 13 -32.85 -14.50 -28.65
C ALA A 13 -31.75 -15.51 -28.21
N GLY A 14 -30.52 -15.30 -28.68
CA GLY A 14 -29.35 -15.96 -28.13
C GLY A 14 -29.03 -15.35 -26.77
N ALA A 15 -29.37 -16.04 -25.69
CA ALA A 15 -28.97 -15.67 -24.34
C ALA A 15 -27.45 -15.83 -24.21
N ILE A 16 -26.70 -14.73 -24.31
CA ILE A 16 -25.30 -14.67 -23.90
C ILE A 16 -25.30 -14.73 -22.37
N MET A 17 -25.07 -15.91 -21.81
CA MET A 17 -24.79 -16.05 -20.39
C MET A 17 -23.41 -15.44 -20.11
N LEU A 18 -23.38 -14.18 -19.64
CA LEU A 18 -22.22 -13.64 -18.96
C LEU A 18 -22.03 -14.44 -17.66
N ALA A 19 -21.06 -15.35 -17.65
CA ALA A 19 -20.56 -15.95 -16.43
C ALA A 19 -19.88 -14.84 -15.61
N ALA A 20 -20.60 -14.27 -14.64
CA ALA A 20 -20.01 -13.38 -13.66
C ALA A 20 -19.04 -14.20 -12.80
N THR A 21 -17.74 -14.03 -13.02
CA THR A 21 -16.71 -14.54 -12.12
C THR A 21 -16.84 -13.78 -10.82
N VAL A 22 -17.37 -14.45 -9.79
CA VAL A 22 -17.38 -13.92 -8.43
C VAL A 22 -15.93 -13.90 -7.95
N VAL A 23 -15.32 -12.71 -7.90
CA VAL A 23 -14.01 -12.53 -7.29
C VAL A 23 -14.23 -12.67 -5.78
N GLN A 24 -13.79 -13.78 -5.19
CA GLN A 24 -13.77 -13.92 -3.73
C GLN A 24 -12.68 -12.99 -3.19
N SER A 25 -13.07 -11.92 -2.53
CA SER A 25 -12.16 -11.07 -1.77
C SER A 25 -11.76 -11.82 -0.49
N PHE A 26 -10.50 -12.20 -0.37
CA PHE A 26 -9.96 -12.63 0.92
C PHE A 26 -9.82 -11.40 1.80
N ALA A 27 -10.32 -11.48 3.04
CA ALA A 27 -10.08 -10.42 4.01
C ALA A 27 -8.58 -10.39 4.33
N VAL A 28 -7.98 -9.20 4.24
CA VAL A 28 -6.60 -8.95 4.63
C VAL A 28 -6.44 -9.36 6.11
N THR A 29 -5.43 -10.20 6.39
CA THR A 29 -5.15 -10.62 7.78
C THR A 29 -4.19 -9.63 8.42
N CYS A 30 -4.73 -8.68 9.18
CA CYS A 30 -3.95 -7.68 9.89
C CYS A 30 -3.23 -8.29 11.09
N THR A 31 -1.92 -8.46 10.98
CA THR A 31 -1.11 -9.11 12.02
C THR A 31 -0.46 -8.07 12.92
N PRO A 32 -0.51 -8.19 14.26
CA PRO A 32 0.19 -7.29 15.17
C PRO A 32 1.70 -7.28 14.93
N THR A 33 2.29 -6.09 14.88
CA THR A 33 3.72 -5.89 14.57
C THR A 33 4.61 -5.79 15.81
N GLY A 34 4.04 -5.41 16.96
CA GLY A 34 4.81 -5.02 18.13
C GLY A 34 5.31 -3.56 18.09
N PHE A 35 5.11 -2.84 16.97
CA PHE A 35 5.37 -1.42 16.86
C PHE A 35 4.18 -0.60 17.39
N PHE A 36 4.45 0.26 18.37
CA PHE A 36 3.42 1.08 18.99
C PHE A 36 3.41 2.52 18.45
N ARG A 37 2.22 2.98 18.08
CA ARG A 37 1.92 4.38 17.73
C ARG A 37 0.62 4.78 18.42
N ASP A 38 0.60 5.95 19.06
CA ASP A 38 -0.58 6.46 19.77
C ASP A 38 -1.16 5.47 20.80
N SER A 39 -0.28 4.72 21.47
CA SER A 39 -0.61 3.66 22.44
C SER A 39 -1.32 2.43 21.85
N ILE A 40 -1.31 2.26 20.53
CA ILE A 40 -1.90 1.11 19.83
C ILE A 40 -0.77 0.23 19.28
N ASN A 41 -0.87 -1.09 19.45
CA ASN A 41 -0.01 -2.04 18.75
C ASN A 41 -0.45 -2.10 17.29
N MET A 42 0.34 -1.51 16.40
CA MET A 42 0.01 -1.41 14.98
C MET A 42 -0.08 -2.80 14.36
N THR A 43 -1.05 -2.98 13.47
CA THR A 43 -1.18 -4.18 12.64
C THR A 43 -0.71 -3.93 11.22
N ALA A 44 -0.18 -4.95 10.56
CA ALA A 44 0.26 -4.87 9.16
C ALA A 44 -0.37 -5.96 8.29
N ALA A 45 -0.59 -5.66 7.01
CA ALA A 45 -1.00 -6.65 6.01
C ALA A 45 0.15 -7.62 5.69
N GLN A 46 1.39 -7.13 5.66
CA GLN A 46 2.60 -7.93 5.50
C GLN A 46 3.68 -7.53 6.53
N ILE A 47 4.33 -8.52 7.13
CA ILE A 47 5.42 -8.35 8.11
C ILE A 47 6.65 -9.11 7.62
N ASN A 48 7.76 -8.41 7.45
CA ASN A 48 9.05 -8.95 7.01
C ASN A 48 8.89 -9.96 5.86
N PRO A 49 8.15 -9.65 4.78
CA PRO A 49 7.96 -10.58 3.69
C PRO A 49 9.30 -10.99 3.09
N ALA A 50 9.42 -12.26 2.71
CA ALA A 50 10.64 -12.78 2.09
C ALA A 50 10.67 -12.41 0.61
N GLY A 51 11.81 -11.88 0.15
CA GLY A 51 12.00 -11.49 -1.25
C GLY A 51 11.41 -10.12 -1.59
N THR A 52 11.16 -9.90 -2.89
CA THR A 52 10.61 -8.66 -3.42
C THR A 52 9.09 -8.65 -3.32
N VAL A 53 8.52 -7.60 -2.74
CA VAL A 53 7.07 -7.34 -2.80
C VAL A 53 6.75 -6.56 -4.06
N SER A 54 5.79 -7.05 -4.84
CA SER A 54 5.30 -6.43 -6.07
C SER A 54 3.81 -6.72 -6.28
N GLY A 55 3.17 -5.98 -7.19
CA GLY A 55 1.73 -6.07 -7.41
C GLY A 55 0.89 -5.42 -6.29
N ASP A 56 -0.40 -5.73 -6.29
CA ASP A 56 -1.37 -5.14 -5.37
C ASP A 56 -1.16 -5.60 -3.91
N VAL A 57 -1.17 -4.62 -3.00
CA VAL A 57 -1.14 -4.77 -1.55
C VAL A 57 -2.28 -3.92 -0.97
N ASP A 58 -3.48 -4.48 -1.02
CA ASP A 58 -4.63 -3.95 -0.27
C ASP A 58 -4.39 -4.15 1.24
N ALA A 59 -4.31 -3.03 1.96
CA ALA A 59 -4.13 -2.98 3.41
C ALA A 59 -5.39 -2.49 4.14
N THR A 60 -6.55 -2.53 3.48
CA THR A 60 -7.83 -2.12 4.04
C THR A 60 -8.11 -2.85 5.36
N GLY A 61 -8.33 -2.07 6.41
CA GLY A 61 -8.57 -2.57 7.77
C GLY A 61 -7.31 -2.78 8.61
N CYS A 62 -6.11 -2.66 8.03
CA CYS A 62 -4.85 -2.69 8.76
C CYS A 62 -4.32 -1.28 9.02
N ASN A 63 -3.40 -1.17 9.99
CA ASN A 63 -2.72 0.10 10.23
C ASN A 63 -1.57 0.34 9.25
N ILE A 64 -0.93 -0.73 8.80
CA ILE A 64 0.27 -0.70 7.97
C ILE A 64 0.05 -1.61 6.75
N GLY A 65 0.48 -1.18 5.56
CA GLY A 65 0.58 -2.09 4.41
C GLY A 65 1.72 -3.09 4.60
N ILE A 66 2.96 -2.61 4.52
CA ILE A 66 4.15 -3.45 4.65
C ILE A 66 5.03 -2.96 5.80
N TYR A 67 5.39 -3.87 6.71
CA TYR A 67 6.22 -3.57 7.89
C TYR A 67 7.51 -4.42 7.87
N TYR A 68 8.66 -3.76 7.96
CA TYR A 68 9.97 -4.38 8.13
C TYR A 68 10.61 -3.93 9.44
N ASP A 69 11.17 -4.85 10.21
CA ASP A 69 11.91 -4.55 11.44
C ASP A 69 13.05 -5.51 11.77
N THR A 70 13.09 -6.68 11.14
CA THR A 70 14.09 -7.73 11.39
C THR A 70 14.74 -8.21 10.11
N SER A 71 14.07 -8.08 8.96
CA SER A 71 14.60 -8.45 7.65
C SER A 71 14.89 -7.22 6.77
N SER A 72 15.75 -7.46 5.78
CA SER A 72 15.95 -6.58 4.62
C SER A 72 15.14 -7.12 3.44
N GLY A 73 14.77 -6.26 2.50
CA GLY A 73 13.96 -6.65 1.35
C GLY A 73 13.86 -5.55 0.28
N ASP A 74 13.04 -5.81 -0.72
CA ASP A 74 12.74 -4.85 -1.78
C ASP A 74 11.22 -4.75 -1.93
N VAL A 75 10.71 -3.54 -2.09
CA VAL A 75 9.35 -3.25 -2.56
C VAL A 75 9.53 -2.61 -3.93
N ASP A 76 9.18 -3.33 -5.00
CA ASP A 76 9.45 -2.89 -6.38
C ASP A 76 8.28 -3.22 -7.30
N GLY A 77 7.69 -2.19 -7.91
CA GLY A 77 6.48 -2.35 -8.73
C GLY A 77 5.26 -2.79 -7.92
N ALA A 78 5.15 -2.34 -6.67
CA ALA A 78 3.99 -2.60 -5.83
C ALA A 78 2.94 -1.48 -5.98
N ASP A 79 1.69 -1.83 -5.74
CA ASP A 79 0.56 -0.90 -5.62
C ASP A 79 -0.03 -1.04 -4.21
N ILE A 80 0.19 -0.07 -3.33
CA ILE A 80 -0.02 -0.17 -1.88
C ILE A 80 -1.05 0.85 -1.43
N HIS A 81 -2.17 0.39 -0.87
CA HIS A 81 -3.28 1.28 -0.50
C HIS A 81 -4.13 0.80 0.69
N GLY A 82 -5.00 1.68 1.19
CA GLY A 82 -6.05 1.34 2.16
C GLY A 82 -5.64 1.31 3.65
N ALA A 83 -4.34 1.41 3.96
CA ALA A 83 -3.87 1.46 5.34
C ALA A 83 -4.21 2.79 6.03
N ASN A 84 -4.65 2.76 7.29
CA ASN A 84 -5.08 3.99 7.96
C ASN A 84 -3.95 4.79 8.64
N TYR A 85 -2.78 4.19 8.85
CA TYR A 85 -1.61 4.89 9.41
C TYR A 85 -0.43 4.96 8.44
N PHE A 86 0.01 3.83 7.87
CA PHE A 86 1.24 3.78 7.08
C PHE A 86 1.13 2.90 5.84
N GLY A 87 1.69 3.33 4.70
CA GLY A 87 1.83 2.44 3.54
C GLY A 87 2.97 1.43 3.77
N VAL A 88 4.20 1.93 3.82
CA VAL A 88 5.41 1.15 4.12
C VAL A 88 6.11 1.70 5.36
N VAL A 89 6.46 0.82 6.30
CA VAL A 89 7.26 1.15 7.48
C VAL A 89 8.53 0.31 7.49
N VAL A 90 9.67 0.97 7.63
CA VAL A 90 10.96 0.33 7.85
C VAL A 90 11.50 0.80 9.20
N ASN A 91 11.44 -0.09 10.19
CA ASN A 91 11.69 0.19 11.59
C ASN A 91 13.05 -0.36 12.04
N GLY A 92 14.06 0.50 12.03
CA GLY A 92 15.41 0.23 12.52
C GLY A 92 15.64 0.59 13.98
N ASP A 93 14.62 0.60 14.85
CA ASP A 93 14.84 0.91 16.27
C ASP A 93 15.62 -0.19 17.01
N VAL A 94 15.36 -1.46 16.67
CA VAL A 94 15.96 -2.62 17.35
C VAL A 94 17.03 -3.29 16.49
N ASN A 95 16.77 -3.46 15.20
CA ASN A 95 17.67 -4.12 14.26
C ASN A 95 18.14 -3.15 13.18
N ASN A 96 18.70 -3.70 12.09
CA ASN A 96 19.30 -2.93 11.00
C ASN A 96 18.70 -3.30 9.63
N PRO A 97 17.37 -3.16 9.43
CA PRO A 97 16.75 -3.45 8.14
C PRO A 97 17.27 -2.50 7.05
N SER A 98 17.47 -3.06 5.86
CA SER A 98 17.76 -2.31 4.63
C SER A 98 16.68 -2.65 3.62
N VAL A 99 15.87 -1.66 3.26
CA VAL A 99 14.74 -1.88 2.34
C VAL A 99 14.77 -0.84 1.26
N ASP A 100 14.73 -1.25 0.01
CA ASP A 100 14.49 -0.34 -1.10
C ASP A 100 12.99 -0.30 -1.41
N VAL A 101 12.45 0.89 -1.64
CA VAL A 101 11.09 1.10 -2.13
C VAL A 101 11.19 1.79 -3.49
N LYS A 102 10.92 1.05 -4.56
CA LYS A 102 11.20 1.44 -5.93
C LYS A 102 9.97 1.29 -6.82
N ASN A 103 9.82 2.19 -7.80
CA ASN A 103 8.86 2.07 -8.90
C ASN A 103 7.43 1.68 -8.49
N SER A 104 6.99 2.08 -7.29
CA SER A 104 5.73 1.64 -6.70
C SER A 104 4.73 2.79 -6.60
N GLU A 105 3.45 2.46 -6.55
CA GLU A 105 2.37 3.37 -6.23
C GLU A 105 2.01 3.19 -4.76
N ILE A 106 2.00 4.28 -3.98
CA ILE A 106 1.58 4.26 -2.58
C ILE A 106 0.56 5.35 -2.37
N HIS A 107 -0.70 4.96 -2.16
CA HIS A 107 -1.82 5.89 -2.15
C HIS A 107 -2.94 5.52 -1.18
N ASP A 108 -3.89 6.44 -0.99
CA ASP A 108 -5.03 6.29 -0.08
C ASP A 108 -4.61 5.85 1.33
N ILE A 109 -3.56 6.51 1.84
CA ILE A 109 -2.99 6.22 3.16
C ILE A 109 -3.52 7.24 4.16
N GLY A 110 -4.33 6.76 5.10
CA GLY A 110 -4.95 7.60 6.12
C GLY A 110 -6.33 7.15 6.53
N GLU A 111 -6.87 7.83 7.53
CA GLU A 111 -8.18 7.50 8.09
C GLU A 111 -9.29 7.67 7.06
N THR A 112 -10.07 6.61 6.84
CA THR A 112 -11.26 6.63 5.98
C THR A 112 -12.45 6.00 6.75
N PRO A 113 -13.43 6.80 7.22
CA PRO A 113 -13.57 8.26 7.04
C PRO A 113 -12.59 9.08 7.88
N LEU A 114 -12.33 10.31 7.45
CA LEU A 114 -11.50 11.28 8.19
C LEU A 114 -12.10 11.56 9.57
N ASN A 115 -11.28 11.48 10.61
CA ASN A 115 -11.71 11.65 12.02
C ASN A 115 -11.09 12.88 12.71
N GLY A 116 -10.36 13.72 11.96
CA GLY A 116 -9.68 14.92 12.47
C GLY A 116 -8.24 14.68 12.94
N SER A 117 -7.84 13.43 13.20
CA SER A 117 -6.44 13.07 13.42
C SER A 117 -5.74 12.88 12.07
N GLN A 118 -4.47 13.30 11.97
CA GLN A 118 -3.64 13.11 10.78
C GLN A 118 -2.61 12.01 11.05
N HIS A 119 -2.84 10.81 10.49
CA HIS A 119 -1.95 9.65 10.66
C HIS A 119 -1.27 9.21 9.37
N GLY A 120 -1.95 9.30 8.23
CA GLY A 120 -1.52 8.71 6.97
C GLY A 120 -0.14 9.14 6.46
N LEU A 121 0.85 8.27 6.62
CA LEU A 121 2.23 8.41 6.12
C LEU A 121 2.52 7.35 5.06
N ALA A 122 2.78 7.73 3.81
CA ALA A 122 2.92 6.73 2.75
C ALA A 122 4.18 5.85 2.94
N ILE A 123 5.35 6.46 3.11
CA ILE A 123 6.61 5.76 3.38
C ILE A 123 7.25 6.32 4.64
N TYR A 124 7.54 5.45 5.61
CA TYR A 124 8.10 5.84 6.90
C TYR A 124 9.33 5.02 7.29
N TYR A 125 10.51 5.64 7.19
CA TYR A 125 11.77 5.06 7.65
C TYR A 125 12.08 5.63 9.01
N ARG A 126 12.35 4.78 9.99
CA ARG A 126 12.66 5.23 11.35
C ARG A 126 13.78 4.44 11.99
N ALA A 127 14.65 5.14 12.71
CA ALA A 127 15.64 4.56 13.61
C ALA A 127 15.99 5.59 14.69
N LEU A 128 15.14 5.64 15.73
CA LEU A 128 15.23 6.58 16.85
C LEU A 128 16.00 6.04 18.05
N SER A 129 16.34 4.75 18.05
CA SER A 129 17.06 4.08 19.12
C SER A 129 18.45 3.63 18.65
N THR A 130 18.92 2.45 19.08
CA THR A 130 20.29 1.97 18.83
C THR A 130 20.50 1.34 17.46
N GLY A 131 19.43 0.92 16.77
CA GLY A 131 19.52 0.34 15.43
C GLY A 131 19.69 1.37 14.32
N THR A 132 19.67 0.90 13.08
CA THR A 132 19.82 1.72 11.88
C THR A 132 18.80 1.34 10.82
N VAL A 133 18.52 2.24 9.90
CA VAL A 133 17.72 1.93 8.71
C VAL A 133 18.41 2.47 7.47
N ALA A 134 18.37 1.69 6.40
CA ALA A 134 18.96 2.03 5.11
C ALA A 134 18.06 1.62 3.95
N GLY A 135 18.41 2.11 2.77
CA GLY A 135 17.81 1.72 1.50
C GLY A 135 17.42 2.92 0.63
N GLU A 136 17.03 2.64 -0.60
CA GLU A 136 16.70 3.63 -1.62
C GLU A 136 15.18 3.82 -1.75
N ILE A 137 14.73 5.07 -1.86
CA ILE A 137 13.34 5.41 -2.21
C ILE A 137 13.37 6.11 -3.58
N SER A 138 13.03 5.41 -4.67
CA SER A 138 13.14 5.99 -6.02
C SER A 138 12.05 5.54 -6.99
N GLY A 139 11.68 6.39 -7.94
CA GLY A 139 10.72 5.99 -8.98
C GLY A 139 9.26 5.82 -8.52
N ASN A 140 8.95 6.07 -7.25
CA ASN A 140 7.61 5.88 -6.71
C ASN A 140 6.68 7.05 -7.05
N GLU A 141 5.39 6.74 -7.20
CA GLU A 141 4.29 7.71 -7.21
C GLU A 141 3.57 7.65 -5.85
N VAL A 142 3.52 8.79 -5.15
CA VAL A 142 2.98 8.88 -3.80
C VAL A 142 1.93 9.99 -3.73
N TYR A 143 0.67 9.61 -3.52
CA TYR A 143 -0.48 10.51 -3.60
C TYR A 143 -1.57 10.13 -2.58
N THR A 144 -2.56 11.00 -2.37
CA THR A 144 -3.69 10.78 -1.46
C THR A 144 -3.30 10.22 -0.08
N TYR A 145 -2.24 10.76 0.52
CA TYR A 145 -1.88 10.49 1.91
C TYR A 145 -2.37 11.62 2.82
N GLN A 146 -2.67 11.29 4.08
CA GLN A 146 -3.31 12.25 4.98
C GLN A 146 -2.34 13.24 5.65
N LYS A 147 -1.07 12.86 5.84
CA LYS A 147 -0.09 13.66 6.59
C LYS A 147 1.20 13.92 5.82
N ASN A 148 2.00 12.90 5.53
CA ASN A 148 3.25 13.05 4.77
C ASN A 148 3.40 11.93 3.74
N GLY A 149 3.95 12.23 2.56
CA GLY A 149 4.27 11.22 1.57
C GLY A 149 5.45 10.37 2.04
N ILE A 150 6.59 11.01 2.32
CA ILE A 150 7.79 10.33 2.80
C ILE A 150 8.23 10.98 4.11
N THR A 151 8.57 10.17 5.10
CA THR A 151 9.20 10.63 6.33
C THR A 151 10.36 9.72 6.67
N VAL A 152 11.52 10.33 6.93
CA VAL A 152 12.69 9.63 7.45
C VAL A 152 13.03 10.25 8.80
N ASN A 153 13.10 9.43 9.86
CA ASN A 153 13.23 9.94 11.22
C ASN A 153 14.26 9.18 12.07
N GLY A 154 15.12 9.93 12.74
CA GLY A 154 16.10 9.41 13.69
C GLY A 154 17.53 9.31 13.16
N GLU A 155 18.48 9.35 14.09
CA GLU A 155 19.90 9.41 13.75
C GLU A 155 20.44 8.14 13.09
N GLY A 156 19.76 7.00 13.25
CA GLY A 156 20.10 5.76 12.58
C GLY A 156 19.68 5.72 11.10
N ALA A 157 18.88 6.68 10.64
CA ALA A 157 18.31 6.73 9.30
C ALA A 157 19.16 7.59 8.34
N LYS A 158 20.46 7.33 8.25
CA LYS A 158 21.44 8.21 7.56
C LYS A 158 21.84 7.79 6.14
N ARG A 159 21.38 6.64 5.64
CA ARG A 159 21.74 6.11 4.31
C ARG A 159 20.50 5.88 3.45
N TYR A 160 19.91 6.97 2.98
CA TYR A 160 18.79 6.94 2.06
C TYR A 160 18.97 7.96 0.93
N SER A 161 18.54 7.59 -0.27
CA SER A 161 18.41 8.48 -1.43
C SER A 161 16.95 8.53 -1.83
N VAL A 162 16.41 9.75 -1.99
CA VAL A 162 15.02 9.99 -2.38
C VAL A 162 14.96 10.58 -3.78
N TRP A 163 14.31 9.87 -4.70
CA TRP A 163 13.99 10.33 -6.05
C TRP A 163 12.49 10.16 -6.31
N VAL A 164 11.69 11.17 -5.91
CA VAL A 164 10.23 11.20 -6.16
C VAL A 164 9.96 11.92 -7.47
N TRP A 165 9.23 11.27 -8.38
CA TRP A 165 8.98 11.85 -9.69
C TRP A 165 7.80 12.80 -9.72
N ARG A 166 6.77 12.66 -8.87
CA ARG A 166 5.61 13.58 -8.81
C ARG A 166 4.95 13.61 -7.42
N CYS A 167 4.66 14.82 -6.92
CA CYS A 167 3.68 15.07 -5.87
C CYS A 167 2.49 15.79 -6.53
N TRP A 168 1.27 15.28 -6.37
CA TRP A 168 0.04 15.94 -6.80
C TRP A 168 -0.74 16.46 -5.59
#